data_AF-A0A1I4SBZ7-F1
#
_entry.id   AF-A0A1I4SBZ7-F1
#
_cell.length_a   1.000
_cell.length_b   1.000
_cell.length_c   1.000
_cell.angle_alpha   90.00
_cell.angle_beta   90.00
_cell.angle_gamma   90.00
#
_symmetry.space_group_name_H-M   'P 1'
#
loop_
_entity.id
_entity.type
_entity.pdbx_description
1 polymer ?
#
loop_
_entity_poly.entity_id
_entity_poly.type
_entity_poly.pdbx_seq_one_letter_code
_entity_poly.pdbx_strand_id
1 'polypeptide(L)'
;MISAEEFAAHREGFQAFVATVHRFAALLFVLTFIGYGAAVWAWFQGTSWTALIVATLSYLFFRQFRRLSVNLAHLRYASRPEHQAMLNLLDRALEQDKPHVVLSQLESMVHDARRRAARGPSEEPPEG
;
A
#
# COMPACT_ATOMS: atom_id res chain seq x y z
N MET A 1 11.16 -8.90 -9.32
CA MET A 1 10.90 -7.53 -9.83
C MET A 1 9.87 -7.59 -10.95
N ILE A 2 8.88 -6.69 -10.96
CA ILE A 2 7.84 -6.62 -12.02
C ILE A 2 8.38 -5.79 -13.18
N SER A 3 8.26 -6.29 -14.42
CA SER A 3 8.74 -5.56 -15.61
C SER A 3 7.75 -4.47 -16.06
N ALA A 4 8.22 -3.50 -16.85
CA ALA A 4 7.35 -2.44 -17.38
C ALA A 4 6.26 -2.98 -18.33
N GLU A 5 6.56 -4.05 -19.06
CA GLU A 5 5.61 -4.73 -19.96
C GLU A 5 4.54 -5.48 -19.17
N GLU A 6 4.93 -6.22 -18.13
CA GLU A 6 4.02 -6.92 -17.22
C GLU A 6 3.08 -5.96 -16.49
N PHE A 7 3.62 -4.81 -16.06
CA PHE A 7 2.86 -3.74 -15.45
C PHE A 7 1.87 -3.11 -16.45
N ALA A 8 2.29 -2.86 -17.69
CA ALA A 8 1.41 -2.29 -18.72
C ALA A 8 0.24 -3.20 -19.04
N ALA A 9 0.46 -4.52 -19.12
CA ALA A 9 -0.57 -5.52 -19.39
C ALA A 9 -1.67 -5.58 -18.30
N HIS A 10 -1.33 -5.27 -17.05
CA HIS A 10 -2.28 -5.32 -15.92
C HIS A 10 -2.40 -3.97 -15.21
N ARG A 11 -2.20 -2.87 -15.95
CA ARG A 11 -2.08 -1.51 -15.40
C ARG A 11 -3.26 -1.13 -14.51
N GLU A 12 -4.48 -1.38 -14.97
CA GLU A 12 -5.69 -1.04 -14.22
C GLU A 12 -5.80 -1.82 -12.91
N GLY A 13 -5.47 -3.12 -12.94
CA GLY A 13 -5.43 -3.97 -11.77
C GLY A 13 -4.41 -3.48 -10.73
N PHE A 14 -3.18 -3.17 -11.17
CA PHE A 14 -2.14 -2.67 -10.27
C PHE A 14 -2.47 -1.28 -9.71
N GLN A 15 -3.07 -0.39 -10.50
CA GLN A 15 -3.55 0.91 -10.01
C GLN A 15 -4.63 0.75 -8.94
N ALA A 16 -5.62 -0.11 -9.18
CA ALA A 16 -6.67 -0.40 -8.21
C ALA A 16 -6.12 -1.06 -6.94
N PHE A 17 -5.13 -1.94 -7.07
CA PHE A 17 -4.43 -2.56 -5.96
C PHE A 17 -3.70 -1.52 -5.10
N VAL A 18 -2.86 -0.67 -5.69
CA VAL A 18 -2.13 0.39 -4.98
C VAL A 18 -3.09 1.36 -4.29
N ALA A 19 -4.18 1.74 -4.95
CA ALA A 19 -5.21 2.59 -4.36
C ALA A 19 -5.89 1.91 -3.15
N THR A 20 -6.15 0.60 -3.24
CA THR A 20 -6.72 -0.20 -2.14
C THR A 20 -5.75 -0.28 -0.96
N VAL A 21 -4.46 -0.52 -1.21
CA VAL A 21 -3.41 -0.50 -0.19
C VAL A 21 -3.36 0.85 0.53
N HIS A 22 -3.41 1.96 -0.21
CA HIS A 22 -3.45 3.31 0.38
C HIS A 22 -4.69 3.55 1.22
N ARG A 23 -5.86 3.09 0.77
CA ARG A 23 -7.11 3.23 1.53
C ARG A 23 -7.05 2.47 2.86
N PHE A 24 -6.51 1.25 2.86
CA PHE A 24 -6.28 0.51 4.09
C PHE A 24 -5.22 1.18 4.97
N ALA A 25 -4.12 1.66 4.39
CA ALA A 25 -3.09 2.38 5.14
C ALA A 25 -3.66 3.63 5.83
N ALA A 26 -4.50 4.41 5.14
CA ALA A 26 -5.18 5.58 5.71
C ALA A 26 -6.16 5.19 6.83
N LEU A 27 -6.94 4.11 6.64
CA LEU A 27 -7.86 3.62 7.66
C LEU A 27 -7.12 3.15 8.92
N LEU A 28 -6.03 2.40 8.74
CA LEU A 28 -5.17 1.96 9.85
C LEU A 28 -4.50 3.15 10.54
N PHE A 29 -4.08 4.16 9.79
CA PHE A 29 -3.54 5.39 10.35
C PHE A 29 -4.53 6.10 11.28
N VAL A 30 -5.78 6.26 10.83
CA VAL A 30 -6.85 6.85 11.64
C VAL A 30 -7.12 6.00 12.89
N LEU A 31 -7.16 4.68 12.75
CA LEU A 31 -7.37 3.76 13.87
C LEU A 31 -6.25 3.85 14.91
N THR A 32 -4.99 3.91 14.48
CA THR A 32 -3.84 4.14 15.36
C THR A 32 -3.94 5.48 16.08
N PHE A 33 -4.36 6.54 15.39
CA PHE A 33 -4.52 7.86 16.00
C PHE A 33 -5.58 7.85 17.11
N ILE A 34 -6.71 7.18 16.87
CA ILE A 34 -7.73 6.94 17.89
C ILE A 34 -7.15 6.13 19.06
N GLY A 35 -6.35 5.11 18.78
CA GLY A 35 -5.66 4.32 19.80
C GLY A 35 -4.75 5.15 20.71
N TYR A 36 -3.95 6.07 20.14
CA TYR A 36 -3.15 7.01 20.93
C TYR A 36 -4.01 7.97 21.74
N GLY A 37 -5.09 8.50 21.16
CA GLY A 37 -6.05 9.33 21.90
C GLY A 37 -6.65 8.60 23.10
N ALA A 38 -7.02 7.32 22.92
CA ALA A 38 -7.51 6.47 23.99
C ALA A 38 -6.43 6.19 25.06
N ALA A 39 -5.17 6.00 24.66
CA ALA A 39 -4.06 5.84 25.60
C ALA A 39 -3.86 7.10 26.47
N VAL A 40 -3.88 8.29 25.85
CA VAL A 40 -3.78 9.55 26.58
C VAL A 40 -4.97 9.73 27.52
N TRP A 41 -6.18 9.44 27.05
CA TRP A 41 -7.37 9.50 27.91
C TRP A 41 -7.27 8.54 29.11
N ALA A 42 -6.84 7.29 28.90
CA ALA A 42 -6.60 6.32 29.98
C ALA A 42 -5.53 6.80 30.97
N TRP A 43 -4.51 7.50 30.49
CA TRP A 43 -3.49 8.11 31.35
C TRP A 43 -4.10 9.14 32.30
N PHE A 44 -5.00 10.00 31.81
CA PHE A 44 -5.71 10.97 32.65
C PHE A 44 -6.72 10.33 33.61
N GLN A 45 -7.22 9.13 33.31
CA GLN A 45 -8.05 8.33 34.23
C GLN A 45 -7.23 7.64 35.34
N GLY A 46 -5.91 7.85 35.41
CA GLY A 46 -5.03 7.23 36.40
C GLY A 46 -4.69 5.77 36.11
N THR A 47 -5.11 5.22 34.96
CA THR A 47 -4.77 3.86 34.53
C THR A 47 -3.52 3.85 33.66
N SER A 48 -2.38 4.26 34.24
CA SER A 48 -1.09 4.41 33.55
C SER A 48 -0.59 3.14 32.86
N TRP A 49 -0.86 1.97 33.45
CA TRP A 49 -0.52 0.67 32.84
C TRP A 49 -1.34 0.40 31.57
N THR A 50 -2.64 0.67 31.61
CA THR A 50 -3.52 0.54 30.44
C THR A 50 -3.08 1.48 29.33
N ALA A 51 -2.76 2.74 29.67
CA ALA A 51 -2.24 3.71 28.73
C ALA A 51 -0.92 3.25 28.06
N LEU A 52 0.02 2.69 28.83
CA LEU A 52 1.27 2.14 28.30
C LEU A 52 1.04 0.97 27.36
N ILE A 53 0.13 0.05 27.71
CA ILE A 53 -0.23 -1.09 26.86
C ILE A 53 -0.85 -0.60 25.55
N VAL A 54 -1.83 0.30 25.62
CA VAL A 54 -2.52 0.84 24.43
C VAL A 54 -1.56 1.63 23.55
N ALA A 55 -0.66 2.44 24.13
CA ALA A 55 0.37 3.16 23.38
C ALA A 55 1.36 2.21 22.68
N THR A 56 1.78 1.15 23.37
CA THR A 56 2.69 0.14 22.82
C THR A 56 2.03 -0.64 21.69
N LEU A 57 0.78 -1.07 21.88
CA LEU A 57 0.01 -1.75 20.83
C LEU A 57 -0.20 -0.83 19.63
N SER A 58 -0.54 0.44 19.85
CA SER A 58 -0.71 1.43 18.79
C SER A 58 0.59 1.63 18.01
N TYR A 59 1.74 1.69 18.69
CA TYR A 59 3.06 1.78 18.06
C TYR A 59 3.41 0.54 17.24
N LEU A 60 3.20 -0.66 17.78
CA LEU A 60 3.47 -1.91 17.05
C LEU A 60 2.55 -2.06 15.84
N PHE A 61 1.29 -1.67 15.98
CA PHE A 61 0.32 -1.66 14.90
C PHE A 61 0.73 -0.67 13.80
N PHE A 62 1.16 0.52 14.19
CA PHE A 62 1.73 1.51 13.28
C PHE A 62 3.03 1.04 12.63
N ARG A 63 3.83 0.20 13.30
CA ARG A 63 5.04 -0.37 12.68
C ARG A 63 4.69 -1.42 11.62
N GLN A 64 3.65 -2.21 11.86
CA GLN A 64 3.27 -3.33 11.00
C GLN A 64 2.27 -2.96 9.89
N PHE A 65 1.69 -1.74 9.92
CA PHE A 65 0.59 -1.34 9.05
C PHE A 65 0.84 -1.53 7.55
N ARG A 66 2.06 -1.25 7.05
CA ARG A 66 2.39 -1.43 5.62
C ARG A 66 2.28 -2.89 5.20
N ARG A 67 2.80 -3.80 6.02
CA ARG A 67 2.73 -5.24 5.76
C ARG A 67 1.29 -5.75 5.87
N LEU A 68 0.54 -5.26 6.85
CA LEU A 68 -0.88 -5.56 7.01
C LEU A 68 -1.71 -5.07 5.83
N SER A 69 -1.45 -3.85 5.33
CA SER A 69 -2.19 -3.26 4.20
C SER A 69 -1.98 -4.06 2.91
N VAL A 70 -0.75 -4.50 2.65
CA VAL A 70 -0.44 -5.37 1.49
C VAL A 70 -1.11 -6.72 1.65
N ASN A 71 -1.05 -7.35 2.82
CA ASN A 71 -1.71 -8.63 3.06
C ASN A 71 -3.25 -8.52 2.95
N LEU A 72 -3.86 -7.46 3.46
CA LEU A 72 -5.30 -7.24 3.35
C LEU A 72 -5.72 -7.00 1.90
N ALA A 73 -4.94 -6.23 1.15
CA ALA A 73 -5.18 -6.02 -0.27
C ALA A 73 -5.06 -7.36 -1.02
N HIS A 74 -4.00 -8.13 -0.78
CA HIS A 74 -3.82 -9.46 -1.37
C HIS A 74 -5.03 -10.37 -1.09
N LEU A 75 -5.46 -10.47 0.17
CA LEU A 75 -6.61 -11.29 0.56
C LEU A 75 -7.91 -10.84 -0.10
N ARG A 76 -8.11 -9.52 -0.27
CA ARG A 76 -9.28 -8.97 -0.95
C ARG A 76 -9.33 -9.28 -2.44
N TYR A 77 -8.17 -9.31 -3.10
CA TYR A 77 -8.08 -9.60 -4.52
C TYR A 77 -7.96 -11.11 -4.80
N ALA A 78 -7.48 -11.92 -3.85
CA ALA A 78 -7.32 -13.37 -3.99
C ALA A 78 -8.64 -14.09 -4.30
N SER A 79 -9.77 -13.54 -3.85
CA SER A 79 -11.10 -14.10 -4.13
C SER A 79 -11.62 -13.80 -5.55
N ARG A 80 -10.89 -13.02 -6.37
CA ARG A 80 -11.35 -12.58 -7.71
C ARG A 80 -10.50 -13.24 -8.81
N PRO A 81 -11.07 -14.16 -9.61
CA PRO A 81 -10.31 -14.92 -10.62
C PRO A 81 -9.70 -14.02 -11.70
N GLU A 82 -10.41 -12.94 -12.06
CA GLU A 82 -9.98 -11.88 -12.99
C GLU A 82 -8.65 -11.18 -12.59
N HIS A 83 -8.24 -11.24 -11.31
CA HIS A 83 -7.02 -10.60 -10.83
C HIS A 83 -5.89 -11.60 -10.51
N GLN A 84 -6.09 -12.91 -10.73
CA GLN A 84 -5.10 -13.94 -10.39
C GLN A 84 -3.78 -13.77 -11.14
N ALA A 85 -3.80 -13.43 -12.42
CA ALA A 85 -2.58 -13.24 -13.20
C ALA A 85 -1.71 -12.10 -12.64
N MET A 86 -2.34 -10.98 -12.27
CA MET A 86 -1.69 -9.86 -11.60
C MET A 86 -1.17 -10.25 -10.21
N LEU A 87 -1.96 -10.99 -9.42
CA LEU A 87 -1.55 -11.45 -8.09
C LEU A 87 -0.36 -12.40 -8.15
N ASN A 88 -0.31 -13.30 -9.12
CA ASN A 88 0.83 -14.20 -9.30
C ASN A 88 2.13 -13.42 -9.58
N LEU A 89 2.07 -12.33 -10.35
CA LEU A 89 3.20 -11.44 -10.57
C LEU A 89 3.61 -10.70 -9.29
N LEU A 90 2.63 -10.23 -8.52
CA LEU A 90 2.86 -9.61 -7.22
C LEU A 90 3.49 -10.59 -6.23
N ASP A 91 3.02 -11.84 -6.18
CA ASP A 91 3.49 -12.88 -5.28
C ASP A 91 4.94 -13.24 -5.58
N ARG A 92 5.29 -13.43 -6.86
CA ARG A 92 6.70 -13.61 -7.27
C ARG A 92 7.58 -12.43 -6.87
N ALA A 93 7.06 -11.21 -6.93
CA ALA A 93 7.82 -10.03 -6.50
C ALA A 93 7.98 -9.99 -4.96
N LEU A 94 6.95 -10.39 -4.20
CA LEU A 94 6.98 -10.48 -2.74
C LEU A 94 7.84 -11.63 -2.20
N GLU A 95 8.06 -12.69 -2.99
CA GLU A 95 9.02 -13.76 -2.67
C GLU A 95 10.47 -13.29 -2.77
N GLN A 96 10.76 -12.40 -3.72
CA GLN A 96 12.10 -11.90 -3.99
C GLN A 96 12.48 -10.72 -3.11
N ASP A 97 11.52 -9.84 -2.83
CA ASP A 97 11.76 -8.56 -2.16
C ASP A 97 10.81 -8.32 -0.98
N LYS A 98 11.24 -7.47 -0.05
CA LYS A 98 10.39 -7.09 1.08
C LYS A 98 9.15 -6.33 0.59
N PRO A 99 7.98 -6.48 1.25
CA PRO A 99 6.72 -5.86 0.80
C PRO A 99 6.78 -4.34 0.58
N HIS A 100 7.59 -3.63 1.36
CA HIS A 100 7.76 -2.18 1.20
C HIS A 100 8.54 -1.80 -0.05
N VAL A 101 9.48 -2.63 -0.49
CA VAL A 101 10.27 -2.41 -1.71
C VAL A 101 9.36 -2.60 -2.92
N VAL A 102 8.66 -3.73 -2.97
CA VAL A 102 7.71 -4.07 -4.05
C VAL A 102 6.62 -2.99 -4.17
N LEU A 103 6.03 -2.58 -3.05
CA LEU A 103 5.01 -1.53 -3.05
C LEU A 103 5.57 -0.19 -3.55
N SER A 104 6.77 0.20 -3.10
CA SER A 104 7.40 1.46 -3.54
C SER A 104 7.71 1.47 -5.04
N GLN A 105 8.10 0.31 -5.59
CA GLN A 105 8.32 0.14 -7.02
C GLN A 105 7.01 0.24 -7.80
N LEU A 106 5.95 -0.40 -7.33
CA LEU A 106 4.62 -0.30 -7.94
C LEU A 106 4.08 1.14 -7.90
N GLU A 107 4.26 1.85 -6.78
CA GLU A 107 3.88 3.25 -6.64
C GLU A 107 4.61 4.15 -7.64
N SER A 108 5.92 3.96 -7.84
CA SER A 108 6.69 4.74 -8.81
C SER A 108 6.20 4.48 -10.24
N MET A 109 5.97 3.21 -10.60
CA MET A 109 5.45 2.83 -11.93
C MET A 109 4.06 3.41 -12.19
N VAL A 110 3.16 3.40 -11.19
CA VAL A 110 1.84 4.03 -11.27
C VAL A 110 1.96 5.55 -11.45
N HIS A 111 2.85 6.20 -10.69
CA HIS A 111 3.05 7.65 -10.76
C HIS A 111 3.62 8.07 -12.12
N ASP A 112 4.61 7.34 -12.64
CA ASP A 112 5.22 7.58 -13.94
C ASP A 112 4.23 7.37 -15.08
N ALA A 113 3.45 6.29 -15.04
CA ALA A 113 2.40 6.04 -16.03
C ALA A 113 1.33 7.15 -16.02
N ARG A 114 1.01 7.71 -14.85
CA ARG A 114 0.09 8.86 -14.73
C ARG A 114 0.70 10.13 -15.30
N ARG A 115 1.98 10.41 -15.04
CA ARG A 115 2.70 11.56 -15.61
C ARG A 115 2.79 11.50 -17.13
N ARG A 116 3.09 10.33 -17.71
CA ARG A 116 3.14 10.14 -19.17
C ARG A 116 1.78 10.37 -19.82
N ALA A 117 0.71 9.82 -19.22
CA ALA A 117 -0.65 10.08 -19.69
C ALA A 117 -1.03 11.57 -19.64
N ALA A 118 -0.53 12.32 -18.65
CA ALA A 118 -0.77 13.76 -18.52
C ALA A 118 0.04 14.63 -19.49
N ARG A 119 1.16 14.14 -20.05
CA ARG A 119 1.97 14.90 -21.01
C ARG A 119 1.43 14.89 -22.45
N GLY A 120 0.52 13.97 -22.79
CA GLY A 120 0.00 13.82 -24.16
C GLY A 120 1.10 13.48 -25.19
N PRO A 121 0.75 13.21 -26.46
CA PRO A 121 1.68 12.69 -27.49
C PRO A 121 2.70 13.71 -28.04
N SER A 122 2.99 14.82 -27.34
CA SER A 122 3.53 16.03 -27.96
C SER A 122 5.05 16.22 -27.80
N GLU A 123 5.84 15.16 -28.00
CA GLU A 123 7.31 15.25 -28.14
C GLU A 123 7.79 14.23 -29.18
N GLU A 124 7.26 14.29 -30.41
CA GLU A 124 8.09 13.96 -31.57
C GLU A 124 9.01 15.16 -31.81
N PRO A 125 10.34 15.01 -31.72
CA PRO A 125 11.24 16.07 -32.16
C PRO A 125 11.01 16.28 -33.66
N PRO A 126 10.95 17.52 -34.16
CA PRO A 126 10.98 17.71 -35.61
C PRO A 126 12.27 17.09 -36.13
N GLU A 127 12.14 16.12 -37.04
CA GLU A 127 13.26 15.64 -37.84
C GLU A 127 13.92 16.86 -38.50
N GLY A 128 15.18 17.09 -38.15
CA GLY A 128 16.06 18.08 -38.75
C GLY A 128 17.31 17.39 -39.26
#